data_AF-E6QHC2-F1
#
_entry.id   AF-E6QHC2-F1
#
_cell.length_a   1.000
_cell.length_b   1.000
_cell.length_c   1.000
_cell.angle_alpha   90.00
_cell.angle_beta   90.00
_cell.angle_gamma   90.00
#
_symmetry.space_group_name_H-M   'P 1'
#
loop_
_entity.id
_entity.type
_entity.pdbx_description
1 polymer ?
#
loop_
_entity_poly.entity_id
_entity_poly.type
_entity_poly.pdbx_seq_one_letter_code
_entity_poly.pdbx_strand_id
1 'polypeptide(L)'
;MWRRRAASDARLRRDVADRDRCVGRRVALRVGCGIATMSVVPTSVPTGTRIWLAAGVTDMRKGFTGLGALVQNALASNPFCGHLFLFRGRRGDLLKILWWDGTGLCLMAKRLERGRFIWPQAQSGSVSLSAAQLSMLLEGIDWRHPVRTADVMMEV
;
A
#
# COMPACT_ATOMS: atom_id res chain seq x y z
N MET A 1 25.12 24.55 8.46
CA MET A 1 24.49 23.76 7.37
C MET A 1 24.20 22.30 7.79
N TRP A 2 23.76 22.04 9.05
CA TRP A 2 23.60 20.66 9.59
C TRP A 2 22.19 20.37 10.18
N ARG A 3 21.24 21.31 10.12
CA ARG A 3 19.94 21.21 10.82
C ARG A 3 18.76 20.57 10.04
N ARG A 4 18.91 20.23 8.76
CA ARG A 4 17.80 19.68 7.93
C ARG A 4 17.74 18.15 7.83
N ARG A 5 18.74 17.40 8.33
CA ARG A 5 18.81 15.93 8.18
C ARG A 5 18.12 15.15 9.31
N ALA A 6 17.97 15.75 10.50
CA ALA A 6 17.37 15.12 11.68
C ALA A 6 15.83 15.05 11.65
N ALA A 7 15.16 15.95 10.92
CA ALA A 7 13.69 16.00 10.86
C ALA A 7 13.07 14.89 10.01
N SER A 8 13.80 14.37 9.03
CA SER A 8 13.40 13.23 8.19
C SER A 8 13.39 11.92 8.99
N ASP A 9 14.37 11.76 9.88
CA ASP A 9 14.57 10.57 10.71
C ASP A 9 13.54 10.48 11.85
N ALA A 10 13.14 11.62 12.42
CA ALA A 10 12.08 11.68 13.44
C ALA A 10 10.67 11.36 12.88
N ARG A 11 10.43 11.62 11.59
CA ARG A 11 9.16 11.32 10.90
C ARG A 11 9.05 9.81 10.60
N LEU A 12 10.15 9.22 10.12
CA LEU A 12 10.35 7.77 9.99
C LEU A 12 10.10 7.01 11.30
N ARG A 13 10.57 7.53 12.44
CA ARG A 13 10.36 6.90 13.76
C ARG A 13 8.91 6.93 14.25
N ARG A 14 8.15 8.00 13.95
CA ARG A 14 6.70 8.04 14.27
C ARG A 14 5.88 7.12 13.35
N ASP A 15 6.25 7.02 12.08
CA ASP A 15 5.60 6.12 11.12
C ASP A 15 5.86 4.63 11.42
N VAL A 16 6.98 4.29 12.07
CA VAL A 16 7.23 2.92 12.55
C VAL A 16 6.43 2.64 13.83
N ALA A 17 6.40 3.55 14.80
CA ALA A 17 5.68 3.36 16.06
C ALA A 17 4.15 3.28 15.90
N ASP A 18 3.60 3.84 14.83
CA ASP A 18 2.17 3.76 14.53
C ASP A 18 1.78 2.55 13.66
N ARG A 19 2.75 1.75 13.17
CA ARG A 19 2.52 0.46 12.47
C ARG A 19 2.03 -0.62 13.42
N ASP A 20 2.37 -0.52 14.70
CA ASP A 20 2.11 -1.54 15.71
C ASP A 20 0.81 -1.33 16.49
N ARG A 21 0.02 -0.30 16.18
CA ARG A 21 -1.35 -0.15 16.73
C ARG A 21 -2.35 -1.08 16.01
N CYS A 22 -2.00 -2.35 15.93
CA CYS A 22 -2.88 -3.45 15.53
C CYS A 22 -3.44 -4.15 16.77
N VAL A 23 -4.02 -3.40 17.72
CA VAL A 23 -4.64 -4.01 18.90
C VAL A 23 -6.15 -4.06 18.71
N GLY A 24 -6.63 -5.22 18.27
CA GLY A 24 -7.84 -5.83 18.82
C GLY A 24 -9.17 -5.14 18.59
N ARG A 25 -9.54 -4.81 17.34
CA ARG A 25 -10.96 -4.65 17.00
C ARG A 25 -11.42 -5.84 16.15
N ARG A 26 -12.19 -6.73 16.77
CA ARG A 26 -13.13 -7.61 16.07
C ARG A 26 -14.08 -6.71 15.28
N VAL A 27 -13.82 -6.52 13.99
CA VAL A 27 -14.76 -5.83 13.11
C VAL A 27 -15.79 -6.86 12.70
N ALA A 28 -16.97 -6.77 13.32
CA ALA A 28 -18.15 -7.51 12.89
C ALA A 28 -18.51 -7.03 11.46
N LEU A 29 -18.40 -7.94 10.50
CA LEU A 29 -18.85 -7.73 9.13
C LEU A 29 -20.38 -7.55 9.13
N ARG A 30 -20.85 -6.31 8.96
CA ARG A 30 -22.20 -6.07 8.44
C ARG A 30 -22.12 -6.04 6.93
N VAL A 31 -22.55 -7.13 6.29
CA VAL A 31 -22.76 -7.20 4.84
C VAL A 31 -24.00 -6.37 4.52
N GLY A 32 -23.80 -5.11 4.16
CA GLY A 32 -24.83 -4.24 3.59
C GLY A 32 -24.75 -4.30 2.08
N CYS A 33 -25.73 -4.93 1.43
CA CYS A 33 -25.98 -4.81 0.00
C CYS A 33 -26.47 -3.38 -0.29
N GLY A 34 -25.68 -2.58 -1.00
CA GLY A 34 -26.06 -1.23 -1.39
C GLY A 34 -25.12 -0.66 -2.44
N ILE A 35 -25.66 -0.42 -3.63
CA ILE A 35 -25.11 0.37 -4.75
C ILE A 35 -23.62 0.18 -5.05
N ALA A 36 -23.32 -0.62 -6.08
CA ALA A 36 -21.98 -0.91 -6.57
C ALA A 36 -21.29 0.34 -7.14
N THR A 37 -20.69 1.15 -6.27
CA THR A 37 -19.53 1.95 -6.65
C THR A 37 -18.46 0.97 -7.09
N MET A 38 -17.96 1.08 -8.31
CA MET A 38 -16.80 0.29 -8.76
C MET A 38 -15.60 0.65 -7.89
N SER A 39 -15.44 -0.05 -6.76
CA SER A 39 -14.29 0.13 -5.89
C SER A 39 -13.14 -0.66 -6.47
N VAL A 40 -12.06 0.04 -6.80
CA VAL A 40 -10.80 -0.56 -7.29
C VAL A 40 -10.08 -1.37 -6.20
N VAL A 41 -10.61 -1.33 -4.97
CA VAL A 41 -10.13 -2.05 -3.80
C VAL A 41 -10.95 -3.34 -3.65
N PRO A 42 -10.32 -4.51 -3.38
CA PRO A 42 -11.03 -5.75 -3.17
C PRO A 42 -12.10 -5.59 -2.06
N THR A 43 -13.31 -6.09 -2.31
CA THR A 43 -14.47 -5.94 -1.40
C THR A 43 -14.23 -6.51 0.01
N SER A 44 -13.22 -7.36 0.21
CA SER A 44 -12.89 -7.92 1.53
C SER A 44 -11.87 -7.10 2.34
N VAL A 45 -11.44 -5.93 1.85
CA VAL A 45 -10.51 -5.07 2.60
C VAL A 45 -11.24 -4.35 3.76
N PRO A 46 -10.78 -4.50 5.02
CA PRO A 46 -11.39 -3.83 6.17
C PRO A 46 -11.39 -2.30 6.06
N THR A 47 -12.39 -1.63 6.64
CA THR A 47 -12.46 -0.16 6.70
C THR A 47 -11.33 0.39 7.58
N GLY A 48 -10.59 1.39 7.10
CA GLY A 48 -9.40 1.94 7.80
C GLY A 48 -8.07 1.26 7.42
N THR A 49 -8.06 0.49 6.34
CA THR A 49 -6.86 -0.17 5.83
C THR A 49 -5.81 0.84 5.34
N ARG A 50 -4.59 0.70 5.84
CA ARG A 50 -3.42 1.43 5.34
C ARG A 50 -2.81 0.69 4.16
N ILE A 51 -2.36 1.46 3.18
CA ILE A 51 -1.72 0.94 1.98
C ILE A 51 -0.23 1.23 2.10
N TRP A 52 0.57 0.18 2.17
CA TRP A 52 2.01 0.25 2.30
C TRP A 52 2.67 -0.25 1.03
N LEU A 53 3.52 0.59 0.46
CA LEU A 53 4.31 0.29 -0.70
C LEU A 53 5.74 -0.03 -0.27
N ALA A 54 6.19 -1.26 -0.51
CA ALA A 54 7.54 -1.68 -0.16
C ALA A 54 8.57 -1.02 -1.09
N ALA A 55 9.52 -0.27 -0.53
CA ALA A 55 10.58 0.33 -1.32
C ALA A 55 11.53 -0.74 -1.89
N GLY A 56 12.16 -0.44 -3.03
CA GLY A 56 13.08 -1.34 -3.70
C GLY A 56 12.42 -2.36 -4.64
N VAL A 57 13.18 -3.41 -4.97
CA VAL A 57 12.79 -4.45 -5.94
C VAL A 57 12.53 -5.75 -5.22
N THR A 58 11.35 -6.33 -5.44
CA THR A 58 10.97 -7.62 -4.85
C THR A 58 11.10 -8.74 -5.88
N ASP A 59 11.59 -9.91 -5.42
CA ASP A 59 11.50 -11.13 -6.22
C ASP A 59 10.04 -11.59 -6.31
N MET A 60 9.49 -11.47 -7.51
CA MET A 60 8.09 -11.80 -7.81
C MET A 60 7.82 -13.30 -7.93
N ARG A 61 8.83 -14.16 -7.81
CA ARG A 61 8.65 -15.61 -7.69
C ARG A 61 8.07 -16.01 -6.33
N LYS A 62 8.16 -15.13 -5.34
CA LYS A 62 7.62 -15.37 -3.99
C LYS A 62 6.09 -15.40 -4.01
N GLY A 63 5.52 -16.42 -3.37
CA GLY A 63 4.10 -16.54 -3.05
C GLY A 63 3.76 -15.95 -1.68
N PHE A 64 2.69 -16.43 -1.06
CA PHE A 64 2.19 -15.95 0.24
C PHE A 64 3.28 -15.93 1.33
N THR A 65 3.94 -17.06 1.59
CA THR A 65 4.95 -17.19 2.65
C THR A 65 6.16 -16.28 2.41
N GLY A 66 6.67 -16.25 1.17
CA GLY A 66 7.86 -15.46 0.83
C GLY A 66 7.60 -13.95 0.88
N LEU A 67 6.41 -13.50 0.47
CA LEU A 67 6.01 -12.10 0.59
C LEU A 67 5.68 -11.72 2.03
N GLY A 68 5.00 -12.60 2.79
CA GLY A 68 4.74 -12.40 4.21
C GLY A 68 6.02 -12.24 5.03
N ALA A 69 7.04 -13.05 4.75
CA ALA A 69 8.36 -12.91 5.37
C ALA A 69 9.04 -11.57 5.00
N LEU A 70 8.81 -11.03 3.79
CA LEU A 70 9.30 -9.69 3.44
C LEU A 70 8.56 -8.59 4.19
N VAL A 71 7.25 -8.73 4.43
CA VAL A 71 6.51 -7.76 5.27
C VAL A 71 7.10 -7.72 6.68
N GLN A 72 7.35 -8.89 7.27
CA GLN A 72 7.93 -8.99 8.61
C GLN A 72 9.36 -8.42 8.66
N ASN A 73 10.22 -8.85 7.73
CA ASN A 73 11.65 -8.54 7.82
C ASN A 73 12.02 -7.17 7.23
N ALA A 74 11.41 -6.78 6.10
CA ALA A 74 11.78 -5.55 5.40
C ALA A 74 10.93 -4.34 5.84
N LEU A 75 9.67 -4.57 6.25
CA LEU A 75 8.76 -3.50 6.67
C LEU A 75 8.59 -3.41 8.18
N ALA A 76 9.11 -4.39 8.95
CA ALA A 76 8.89 -4.53 10.39
C ALA A 76 7.40 -4.39 10.72
N SER A 77 6.55 -5.12 9.98
CA SER A 77 5.09 -5.06 10.12
C SER A 77 4.49 -6.47 10.13
N ASN A 78 3.32 -6.60 10.75
CA ASN A 78 2.60 -7.85 10.79
C ASN A 78 1.80 -8.07 9.48
N PRO A 79 2.02 -9.13 8.69
CA PRO A 79 1.25 -9.40 7.46
C PRO A 79 -0.24 -9.68 7.72
N PHE A 80 -0.63 -10.01 8.96
CA PHE A 80 -2.00 -10.33 9.35
C PHE A 80 -2.81 -9.12 9.87
N CYS A 81 -2.26 -7.90 9.82
CA CYS A 81 -2.91 -6.70 10.34
C CYS A 81 -4.08 -6.16 9.48
N GLY A 82 -4.39 -6.82 8.36
CA GLY A 82 -5.39 -6.35 7.40
C GLY A 82 -4.92 -5.16 6.55
N HIS A 83 -3.65 -4.78 6.61
CA HIS A 83 -3.07 -3.77 5.72
C HIS A 83 -2.75 -4.32 4.34
N LEU A 84 -2.76 -3.44 3.34
CA LEU A 84 -2.38 -3.76 1.97
C LEU A 84 -0.88 -3.54 1.80
N PHE A 85 -0.15 -4.59 1.46
CA PHE A 85 1.28 -4.54 1.19
C PHE A 85 1.56 -4.72 -0.31
N LEU A 86 2.11 -3.70 -0.93
CA LEU A 86 2.37 -3.65 -2.36
C LEU A 86 3.85 -3.91 -2.66
N PHE A 87 4.08 -4.75 -3.65
CA PHE A 87 5.40 -5.16 -4.11
C PHE A 87 5.49 -4.98 -5.62
N ARG A 88 6.69 -4.59 -6.10
CA ARG A 88 6.98 -4.42 -7.53
C ARG A 88 8.21 -5.22 -7.95
N GLY A 89 8.09 -5.87 -9.11
CA GLY A 89 9.17 -6.69 -9.68
C GLY A 89 10.26 -5.84 -10.33
N ARG A 90 11.41 -6.45 -10.64
CA ARG A 90 12.56 -5.75 -11.26
C ARG A 90 12.20 -5.09 -12.59
N ARG A 91 11.45 -5.80 -13.43
CA ARG A 91 10.98 -5.33 -14.74
C ARG A 91 9.95 -4.18 -14.61
N GLY A 92 9.20 -4.17 -13.52
CA GLY A 92 8.24 -3.11 -13.18
C GLY A 92 6.89 -3.19 -13.86
N ASP A 93 6.65 -4.22 -14.66
CA ASP A 93 5.38 -4.56 -15.30
C ASP A 93 4.44 -5.35 -14.38
N LEU A 94 4.97 -5.99 -13.33
CA LEU A 94 4.23 -6.81 -12.38
C LEU A 94 4.17 -6.19 -10.98
N LEU A 95 2.95 -6.09 -10.47
CA LEU A 95 2.60 -5.68 -9.11
C LEU A 95 1.96 -6.87 -8.38
N LYS A 96 2.33 -7.06 -7.11
CA LYS A 96 1.64 -7.96 -6.19
C LYS A 96 1.15 -7.20 -4.96
N ILE A 97 -0.07 -7.51 -4.52
CA ILE A 97 -0.69 -6.94 -3.33
C ILE A 97 -1.05 -8.07 -2.38
N LEU A 98 -0.49 -8.04 -1.18
CA LEU A 98 -0.74 -9.01 -0.11
C LEU A 98 -1.56 -8.34 0.99
N TRP A 99 -2.63 -8.98 1.46
CA TRP A 99 -3.40 -8.53 2.62
C TRP A 99 -4.04 -9.73 3.34
N TRP A 100 -4.53 -9.50 4.55
CA TRP A 100 -5.33 -10.46 5.31
C TRP A 100 -6.78 -9.99 5.34
N ASP A 101 -7.73 -10.84 4.97
CA ASP A 101 -9.16 -10.49 4.91
C ASP A 101 -9.95 -10.80 6.20
N GLY A 102 -9.28 -11.33 7.22
CA GLY A 102 -9.89 -11.83 8.45
C GLY A 102 -9.90 -13.36 8.55
N THR A 103 -9.92 -14.05 7.42
CA THR A 103 -10.00 -15.52 7.31
C THR A 103 -8.72 -16.12 6.72
N GLY A 104 -8.09 -15.43 5.78
CA GLY A 104 -6.97 -15.91 4.99
C GLY A 104 -6.06 -14.79 4.47
N LEU A 105 -4.86 -15.19 4.05
CA LEU A 105 -3.99 -14.31 3.28
C LEU A 105 -4.47 -14.29 1.84
N CYS A 106 -4.71 -13.10 1.33
CA CYS A 106 -5.11 -12.85 -0.05
C CYS A 106 -3.94 -12.23 -0.82
N LEU A 107 -3.79 -12.65 -2.08
CA LEU A 107 -2.75 -12.17 -2.97
C LEU A 107 -3.38 -11.81 -4.33
N MET A 108 -3.27 -10.54 -4.71
CA MET A 108 -3.62 -10.07 -6.05
C MET A 108 -2.35 -9.82 -6.84
N ALA A 109 -2.31 -10.28 -8.09
CA ALA A 109 -1.26 -9.95 -9.03
C ALA A 109 -1.85 -9.18 -10.21
N LYS A 110 -1.23 -8.05 -10.57
CA LYS A 110 -1.59 -7.27 -11.75
C LYS A 110 -0.38 -7.08 -12.63
N ARG A 111 -0.50 -7.45 -13.91
CA ARG A 111 0.51 -7.18 -14.93
C ARG A 111 -0.01 -6.13 -15.89
N LEU A 112 0.83 -5.15 -16.22
CA LEU A 112 0.53 -4.18 -17.28
C LEU A 112 0.95 -4.77 -18.62
N GLU A 113 0.08 -4.70 -19.62
CA GLU A 113 0.41 -5.11 -20.99
C GLU A 113 1.38 -4.11 -21.65
N ARG A 114 1.32 -2.83 -21.24
CA ARG A 114 2.22 -1.77 -21.69
C ARG A 114 2.59 -0.85 -20.52
N GLY A 115 3.83 -0.36 -20.50
CA GLY A 115 4.32 0.55 -19.47
C GLY A 115 4.90 -0.15 -18.24
N ARG A 116 5.14 0.61 -17.18
CA ARG A 116 5.72 0.14 -15.91
C ARG A 116 5.10 0.89 -14.74
N PHE A 117 4.91 0.20 -13.62
CA PHE A 117 4.55 0.82 -12.36
C PHE A 117 5.68 1.74 -11.88
N ILE A 118 5.30 2.98 -11.58
CA ILE A 118 6.18 4.01 -11.04
C ILE A 118 6.48 3.70 -9.57
N TRP A 119 7.75 3.44 -9.25
CA TRP A 119 8.18 2.94 -7.94
C TRP A 119 9.25 3.81 -7.28
N PRO A 120 9.10 4.18 -5.99
CA PRO A 120 10.01 5.10 -5.33
C PRO A 120 11.43 4.55 -5.40
N GLN A 121 12.39 5.45 -5.63
CA GLN A 121 13.80 5.08 -5.83
C GLN A 121 14.52 4.70 -4.53
N ALA A 122 13.83 4.75 -3.39
CA ALA A 122 14.38 4.33 -2.12
C ALA A 122 14.76 2.83 -2.17
N GLN A 123 15.98 2.50 -1.72
CA GLN A 123 16.49 1.14 -1.70
C GLN A 123 15.88 0.30 -0.56
N SER A 124 15.41 0.96 0.50
CA SER A 124 14.77 0.33 1.66
C SER A 124 13.68 1.25 2.27
N GLY A 125 12.74 0.65 3.00
CA GLY A 125 11.64 1.33 3.67
C GLY A 125 10.26 1.06 3.07
N SER A 126 9.27 1.84 3.50
CA SER A 126 7.92 1.82 2.94
C SER A 126 7.35 3.21 2.79
N VAL A 127 6.46 3.36 1.81
CA VAL A 127 5.69 4.59 1.58
C VAL A 127 4.22 4.27 1.79
N SER A 128 3.50 5.11 2.52
CA SER A 128 2.05 4.99 2.63
C SER A 128 1.36 5.65 1.42
N LEU A 129 0.31 5.00 0.90
CA LEU A 129 -0.51 5.53 -0.18
C LEU A 129 -1.94 5.80 0.29
N SER A 130 -2.58 6.79 -0.30
CA SER A 130 -4.04 6.95 -0.24
C SER A 130 -4.74 5.97 -1.19
N ALA A 131 -6.04 5.75 -0.97
CA ALA A 131 -6.85 4.92 -1.87
C ALA A 131 -6.85 5.46 -3.31
N ALA A 132 -6.90 6.78 -3.50
CA ALA A 132 -6.81 7.40 -4.82
C ALA A 132 -5.45 7.14 -5.49
N GLN A 133 -4.36 7.21 -4.72
CA GLN A 133 -3.02 6.91 -5.24
C GLN A 133 -2.86 5.44 -5.61
N LEU A 134 -3.49 4.54 -4.87
CA LEU A 134 -3.54 3.12 -5.23
C LEU A 134 -4.28 2.91 -6.56
N SER A 135 -5.44 3.54 -6.76
CA SER A 135 -6.18 3.45 -8.03
C SER A 135 -5.34 3.95 -9.21
N MET A 136 -4.72 5.13 -9.07
CA MET A 136 -3.81 5.67 -10.09
C MET A 136 -2.65 4.71 -10.38
N LEU A 137 -2.01 4.17 -9.33
CA LEU A 137 -0.92 3.20 -9.49
C LEU A 137 -1.40 1.94 -10.22
N LEU A 138 -2.58 1.41 -9.89
CA LEU A 138 -3.14 0.23 -10.55
C LEU A 138 -3.42 0.46 -12.03
N GLU A 139 -3.75 1.68 -12.43
CA GLU A 139 -3.91 2.07 -13.84
C GLU A 139 -2.57 2.34 -14.55
N GLY A 140 -1.45 2.33 -13.82
CA GLY A 140 -0.13 2.65 -14.37
C GLY A 140 0.15 4.16 -14.47
N ILE A 141 -0.67 4.99 -13.83
CA ILE A 141 -0.51 6.45 -13.76
C ILE A 141 0.54 6.80 -12.69
N ASP A 142 1.29 7.88 -12.89
CA ASP A 142 2.21 8.41 -11.88
C ASP A 142 1.41 8.97 -10.68
N TRP A 143 1.45 8.23 -9.57
CA TRP A 143 0.75 8.57 -8.33
C TRP A 143 1.46 9.62 -7.48
N ARG A 144 2.71 9.99 -7.79
CA ARG A 144 3.52 10.93 -6.98
C ARG A 144 3.16 12.39 -7.23
N HIS A 145 2.78 12.69 -8.46
CA HIS A 145 2.40 14.03 -8.90
C HIS A 145 1.00 14.03 -9.48
N PRO A 146 -0.05 13.83 -8.64
CA PRO A 146 -1.41 14.02 -9.10
C PRO A 146 -1.62 15.51 -9.40
N VAL A 147 -1.64 15.87 -10.68
CA VAL A 147 -1.94 17.22 -11.13
C VAL A 147 -3.45 17.41 -11.09
N ARG A 148 -3.92 18.41 -10.34
CA ARG A 148 -5.31 18.85 -10.43
C ARG A 148 -5.46 19.81 -11.61
N THR A 149 -6.44 19.54 -12.47
CA THR A 149 -6.74 20.41 -13.62
C THR A 149 -7.43 21.71 -13.21
N ALA A 150 -8.05 21.75 -12.02
CA ALA A 150 -8.66 22.93 -11.44
C ALA A 150 -8.44 22.94 -9.92
N ASP A 151 -8.28 24.15 -9.36
CA ASP A 151 -8.29 24.34 -7.91
C ASP A 151 -9.67 23.97 -7.35
N VAL A 152 -9.68 23.36 -6.17
CA VAL A 152 -10.94 23.09 -5.46
C VAL A 152 -11.44 24.46 -4.99
N MET A 153 -12.37 25.02 -5.75
CA MET A 153 -13.11 26.21 -5.35
C MET A 153 -14.00 25.79 -4.17
N MET A 154 -13.46 25.87 -2.96
CA MET A 154 -14.26 25.81 -1.76
C MET A 154 -14.89 27.20 -1.61
N GLU A 155 -16.09 27.37 -2.17
CA GLU A 155 -16.95 28.47 -1.75
C GLU A 155 -17.36 28.22 -0.30
N VAL A 156 -17.03 29.18 0.55
CA VAL A 156 -17.44 29.29 1.95
C VAL A 156 -18.76 30.03 2.00
#